data_AF-A0A1X0SZN6-F1
#
_entry.id   AF-A0A1X0SZN6-F1
#
_cell.length_a   1.000
_cell.length_b   1.000
_cell.length_c   1.000
_cell.angle_alpha   90.00
_cell.angle_beta   90.00
_cell.angle_gamma   90.00
#
_symmetry.space_group_name_H-M   'P 1'
#
loop_
_entity.id
_entity.type
_entity.pdbx_description
1 polymer ?
#
loop_
_entity_poly.entity_id
_entity_poly.type
_entity_poly.pdbx_seq_one_letter_code
_entity_poly.pdbx_strand_id
1 'polypeptide(L)'
;MPEYPGFERLFRVSLEPAPASAHIKWPEHLDQLSGDGNAQHRLYLAMDAALRQLDAVRNEFDVVLVHFPDNWDTATRGKHFDAHDVLKALGAKYNIPTQVLNDRVFTFSYKASLAWRLSTALYVKAAGIPWKLAPLKGVPADTAYIGLAYALRGDQHEAHYVTCCSQVFDMDGGGMQFVAFEARDPVADLAEARRNPFLSRDDMRAVLARSLELYQGRNGGNLPKRMVIHKTTAFKEAEIEGAFDALAGVAEIECVEVSSASCWRGVWLIRSGAEKPSKPSAFPVPRGTMVVRTGNSALVWVAGNAPEVSIKGDYYQGSKSIPRPLQLIRHAGSGPLELTAHEALALTKMDWNNDALYDPVPVSIRYSQKLARTIANVPDLPRNVYPYRLFM
;
A
#
# COMPACT_ATOMS: atom_id res chain seq x y z
N MET A 1 0.71 18.97 -14.91
CA MET A 1 1.65 17.86 -15.10
C MET A 1 2.71 18.31 -16.08
N PRO A 2 3.98 17.94 -15.88
CA PRO A 2 5.02 18.17 -16.87
C PRO A 2 4.70 17.43 -18.18
N GLU A 3 5.32 17.86 -19.27
CA GLU A 3 5.25 17.16 -20.55
C GLU A 3 5.74 15.71 -20.40
N TYR A 4 5.06 14.77 -21.06
CA TYR A 4 5.40 13.36 -21.00
C TYR A 4 6.41 13.01 -22.11
N PRO A 5 7.64 12.57 -21.78
CA PRO A 5 8.72 12.42 -22.75
C PRO A 5 8.65 11.15 -23.61
N GLY A 6 7.66 10.27 -23.39
CA GLY A 6 7.58 8.93 -23.98
C GLY A 6 8.15 7.84 -23.08
N PHE A 7 7.60 6.61 -23.17
CA PHE A 7 7.89 5.51 -22.24
C PHE A 7 9.37 5.13 -22.27
N GLU A 8 9.88 4.87 -23.47
CA GLU A 8 11.25 4.41 -23.67
C GLU A 8 12.27 5.46 -23.27
N ARG A 9 12.01 6.74 -23.56
CA ARG A 9 12.88 7.84 -23.15
C ARG A 9 12.89 8.02 -21.64
N LEU A 10 11.73 7.85 -21.00
CA LEU A 10 11.55 8.00 -19.56
C LEU A 10 12.25 6.88 -18.78
N PHE A 11 11.97 5.63 -19.14
CA PHE A 11 12.40 4.46 -18.37
C PHE A 11 13.62 3.74 -18.95
N ARG A 12 14.05 4.09 -20.17
CA ARG A 12 15.18 3.47 -20.88
C ARG A 12 14.99 1.97 -21.13
N VAL A 13 13.74 1.58 -21.38
CA VAL A 13 13.32 0.21 -21.72
C VAL A 13 12.27 0.28 -22.83
N SER A 14 12.31 -0.66 -23.79
CA SER A 14 11.34 -0.75 -24.89
C SER A 14 9.92 -1.06 -24.38
N LEU A 15 8.90 -0.56 -25.10
CA LEU A 15 7.51 -0.95 -24.86
C LEU A 15 6.97 -1.67 -26.09
N GLU A 16 6.90 -2.99 -26.01
CA GLU A 16 6.57 -3.86 -27.15
C GLU A 16 5.23 -4.58 -26.92
N PRO A 17 4.41 -4.76 -27.96
CA PRO A 17 3.21 -5.59 -27.87
C PRO A 17 3.60 -7.08 -27.75
N ALA A 18 2.87 -7.82 -26.93
CA ALA A 18 3.03 -9.27 -26.82
C ALA A 18 2.64 -9.98 -28.13
N PRO A 19 3.16 -11.20 -28.39
CA PRO A 19 2.74 -11.99 -29.54
C PRO A 19 1.26 -12.38 -29.46
N ALA A 20 0.66 -12.67 -30.62
CA ALA A 20 -0.77 -13.01 -30.70
C ALA A 20 -1.17 -14.25 -29.87
N SER A 21 -0.22 -15.14 -29.55
CA SER A 21 -0.41 -16.28 -28.66
C SER A 21 -0.75 -15.87 -27.22
N ALA A 22 -0.35 -14.67 -26.78
CA ALA A 22 -0.65 -14.10 -25.48
C ALA A 22 -1.88 -13.17 -25.50
N HIS A 23 -2.64 -13.14 -26.59
CA HIS A 23 -3.87 -12.34 -26.70
C HIS A 23 -5.11 -13.18 -26.40
N ILE A 24 -5.94 -12.69 -25.48
CA ILE A 24 -7.21 -13.33 -25.13
C ILE A 24 -8.34 -12.33 -25.38
N LYS A 25 -9.31 -12.74 -26.20
CA LYS A 25 -10.50 -11.95 -26.50
C LYS A 25 -11.70 -12.57 -25.79
N TRP A 26 -12.29 -11.80 -24.88
CA TRP A 26 -13.59 -12.12 -24.32
C TRP A 26 -14.72 -11.67 -25.27
N PRO A 27 -15.92 -12.27 -25.15
CA PRO A 27 -17.11 -11.79 -25.87
C PRO A 27 -17.47 -10.34 -25.50
N GLU A 28 -18.29 -9.69 -26.31
CA GLU A 28 -18.76 -8.32 -26.02
C GLU A 28 -19.78 -8.29 -24.87
N HIS A 29 -20.58 -9.35 -24.75
CA HIS A 29 -21.63 -9.45 -23.74
C HIS A 29 -21.33 -10.54 -22.69
N LEU A 30 -21.62 -10.24 -21.42
CA LEU A 30 -21.34 -11.10 -20.26
C LEU A 30 -22.13 -12.42 -20.24
N ASP A 31 -23.29 -12.47 -20.88
CA ASP A 31 -24.12 -13.66 -21.03
C ASP A 31 -23.52 -14.68 -22.00
N GLN A 32 -22.60 -14.26 -22.85
CA GLN A 32 -21.86 -15.12 -23.77
C GLN A 32 -20.61 -15.75 -23.12
N LEU A 33 -20.24 -15.36 -21.89
CA LEU A 33 -19.18 -16.03 -21.15
C LEU A 33 -19.58 -17.47 -20.83
N SER A 34 -18.65 -18.40 -21.03
CA SER A 34 -18.89 -19.81 -20.76
C SER A 34 -19.00 -20.11 -19.26
N GLY A 35 -19.72 -21.19 -18.92
CA GLY A 35 -19.92 -21.67 -17.55
C GLY A 35 -21.32 -21.40 -17.01
N ASP A 36 -21.70 -22.18 -16.00
CA ASP A 36 -22.99 -22.04 -15.33
C ASP A 36 -22.93 -20.98 -14.21
N GLY A 37 -24.09 -20.57 -13.68
CA GLY A 37 -24.18 -19.63 -12.55
C GLY A 37 -24.42 -18.17 -12.96
N ASN A 38 -24.29 -17.26 -11.99
CA ASN A 38 -24.54 -15.83 -12.20
C ASN A 38 -23.39 -15.15 -12.97
N ALA A 39 -23.60 -13.91 -13.42
CA ALA A 39 -22.61 -13.17 -14.21
C ALA A 39 -21.25 -13.01 -13.52
N GLN A 40 -21.23 -12.86 -12.19
CA GLN A 40 -19.99 -12.74 -11.39
C GLN A 40 -19.20 -14.04 -11.39
N HIS A 41 -19.89 -15.18 -11.24
CA HIS A 41 -19.25 -16.49 -11.28
C HIS A 41 -18.69 -16.80 -12.67
N ARG A 42 -19.45 -16.51 -13.74
CA ARG A 42 -18.95 -16.68 -15.12
C ARG A 42 -17.75 -15.77 -15.41
N LEU A 43 -17.76 -14.53 -14.91
CA LEU A 43 -16.61 -13.62 -15.02
C LEU A 43 -15.39 -14.16 -14.27
N TYR A 44 -15.57 -14.72 -13.07
CA TYR A 44 -14.50 -15.40 -12.34
C TYR A 44 -13.88 -16.54 -13.15
N LEU A 45 -14.71 -17.44 -13.69
CA LEU A 45 -14.24 -18.58 -14.50
C LEU A 45 -13.49 -18.10 -15.75
N ALA A 46 -13.99 -17.05 -16.40
CA ALA A 46 -13.34 -16.47 -17.58
C ALA A 46 -11.96 -15.87 -17.24
N MET A 47 -11.83 -15.18 -16.10
CA MET A 47 -10.55 -14.64 -15.63
C MET A 47 -9.55 -15.74 -15.25
N ASP A 48 -9.98 -16.79 -14.53
CA ASP A 48 -9.10 -17.90 -14.15
C ASP A 48 -8.65 -18.70 -15.37
N ALA A 49 -9.56 -18.98 -16.32
CA ALA A 49 -9.22 -19.65 -17.58
C ALA A 49 -8.24 -18.82 -18.42
N ALA A 50 -8.45 -17.50 -18.51
CA ALA A 50 -7.57 -16.61 -19.26
C ALA A 50 -6.15 -16.58 -18.66
N LEU A 51 -6.03 -16.39 -17.35
CA LEU A 51 -4.72 -16.36 -16.70
C LEU A 51 -4.01 -17.72 -16.74
N ARG A 52 -4.74 -18.82 -16.68
CA ARG A 52 -4.18 -20.16 -16.88
C ARG A 52 -3.63 -20.37 -18.29
N GLN A 53 -4.32 -19.86 -19.31
CA GLN A 53 -3.81 -19.89 -20.68
C GLN A 53 -2.56 -19.03 -20.84
N LEU A 54 -2.54 -17.84 -20.23
CA LEU A 54 -1.38 -16.95 -20.26
C LEU A 54 -0.17 -17.52 -19.51
N ASP A 55 -0.40 -18.29 -18.45
CA ASP A 55 0.66 -18.99 -17.71
C ASP A 55 1.44 -19.97 -18.60
N ALA A 56 0.78 -20.61 -19.58
CA ALA A 56 1.42 -21.48 -20.55
C ALA A 56 2.41 -20.76 -21.49
N VAL A 57 2.29 -19.44 -21.63
CA VAL A 57 3.16 -18.58 -22.45
C VAL A 57 3.81 -17.46 -21.61
N ARG A 58 4.06 -17.72 -20.32
CA ARG A 58 4.49 -16.71 -19.34
C ARG A 58 5.74 -15.93 -19.72
N ASN A 59 6.64 -16.51 -20.51
CA ASN A 59 7.90 -15.87 -20.92
C ASN A 59 7.74 -14.89 -22.10
N GLU A 60 6.55 -14.81 -22.71
CA GLU A 60 6.28 -13.95 -23.88
C GLU A 60 5.82 -12.53 -23.49
N PHE A 61 5.62 -12.25 -22.20
CA PHE A 61 5.12 -10.95 -21.73
C PHE A 61 5.55 -10.64 -20.27
N ASP A 62 5.57 -9.35 -19.93
CA ASP A 62 5.84 -8.88 -18.57
C ASP A 62 4.57 -8.54 -17.78
N VAL A 63 3.59 -7.92 -18.44
CA VAL A 63 2.37 -7.38 -17.83
C VAL A 63 1.16 -7.61 -18.74
N VAL A 64 0.04 -8.04 -18.17
CA VAL A 64 -1.22 -8.25 -18.89
C VAL A 64 -2.15 -7.05 -18.70
N LEU A 65 -2.54 -6.40 -19.80
CA LEU A 65 -3.60 -5.40 -19.79
C LEU A 65 -4.96 -6.09 -19.86
N VAL A 66 -5.85 -5.78 -18.91
CA VAL A 66 -7.20 -6.34 -18.84
C VAL A 66 -8.20 -5.21 -18.96
N HIS A 67 -9.02 -5.22 -20.02
CA HIS A 67 -10.06 -4.22 -20.23
C HIS A 67 -11.39 -4.72 -19.68
N PHE A 68 -11.95 -3.98 -18.71
CA PHE A 68 -13.33 -4.13 -18.28
C PHE A 68 -14.14 -2.97 -18.86
N PRO A 69 -15.03 -3.22 -19.83
CA PRO A 69 -15.87 -2.17 -20.39
C PRO A 69 -16.92 -1.71 -19.36
N ASP A 70 -17.34 -0.44 -19.45
CA ASP A 70 -18.22 0.18 -18.45
C ASP A 70 -19.61 -0.50 -18.42
N ASN A 71 -20.04 -1.12 -19.52
CA ASN A 71 -21.29 -1.89 -19.59
C ASN A 71 -21.26 -3.19 -18.75
N TRP A 72 -20.09 -3.62 -18.25
CA TRP A 72 -19.94 -4.78 -17.37
C TRP A 72 -19.99 -4.40 -15.88
N ASP A 73 -20.16 -3.12 -15.53
CA ASP A 73 -20.10 -2.61 -14.14
C ASP A 73 -20.99 -3.37 -13.15
N THR A 74 -22.15 -3.86 -13.60
CA THR A 74 -23.09 -4.63 -12.76
C THR A 74 -22.55 -6.01 -12.36
N ALA A 75 -21.63 -6.58 -13.13
CA ALA A 75 -20.99 -7.86 -12.86
C ALA A 75 -19.57 -7.71 -12.29
N THR A 76 -18.91 -6.56 -12.48
CA THR A 76 -17.58 -6.32 -11.91
C THR A 76 -17.64 -5.94 -10.42
N ARG A 77 -18.77 -5.44 -9.93
CA ARG A 77 -18.97 -5.07 -8.52
C ARG A 77 -20.26 -5.68 -7.95
N GLY A 78 -20.10 -6.43 -6.87
CA GLY A 78 -21.18 -7.02 -6.08
C GLY A 78 -20.95 -6.84 -4.58
N LYS A 79 -21.94 -7.24 -3.78
CA LYS A 79 -21.87 -7.14 -2.30
C LYS A 79 -20.68 -7.92 -1.71
N HIS A 80 -20.34 -9.05 -2.33
CA HIS A 80 -19.29 -9.98 -1.89
C HIS A 80 -18.32 -10.32 -3.02
N PHE A 81 -18.29 -9.52 -4.08
CA PHE A 81 -17.49 -9.78 -5.27
C PHE A 81 -16.95 -8.47 -5.83
N ASP A 82 -15.64 -8.42 -6.05
CA ASP A 82 -14.97 -7.32 -6.74
C ASP A 82 -14.04 -7.92 -7.79
N ALA A 83 -14.38 -7.76 -9.08
CA ALA A 83 -13.63 -8.36 -10.18
C ALA A 83 -12.17 -7.89 -10.21
N HIS A 84 -11.90 -6.66 -9.77
CA HIS A 84 -10.55 -6.16 -9.68
C HIS A 84 -9.78 -6.93 -8.61
N ASP A 85 -10.28 -7.03 -7.37
CA ASP A 85 -9.60 -7.75 -6.29
C ASP A 85 -9.42 -9.25 -6.62
N VAL A 86 -10.43 -9.86 -7.23
CA VAL A 86 -10.38 -11.25 -7.70
C VAL A 86 -9.32 -11.42 -8.78
N LEU A 87 -9.26 -10.54 -9.78
CA LEU A 87 -8.22 -10.58 -10.81
C LEU A 87 -6.82 -10.41 -10.22
N LYS A 88 -6.65 -9.58 -9.18
CA LYS A 88 -5.37 -9.43 -8.48
C LYS A 88 -4.94 -10.70 -7.77
N ALA A 89 -5.85 -11.38 -7.08
CA ALA A 89 -5.53 -12.64 -6.43
C ALA A 89 -5.26 -13.77 -7.44
N LEU A 90 -6.01 -13.85 -8.55
CA LEU A 90 -5.69 -14.78 -9.63
C LEU A 90 -4.32 -14.45 -10.27
N GLY A 91 -4.04 -13.18 -10.53
CA GLY A 91 -2.73 -12.74 -11.01
C GLY A 91 -1.60 -13.12 -10.04
N ALA A 92 -1.84 -13.00 -8.72
CA ALA A 92 -0.90 -13.47 -7.71
C ALA A 92 -0.71 -14.99 -7.73
N LYS A 93 -1.79 -15.77 -7.87
CA LYS A 93 -1.76 -17.24 -8.00
C LYS A 93 -0.90 -17.71 -9.18
N TYR A 94 -1.02 -17.07 -10.34
CA TYR A 94 -0.26 -17.41 -11.54
C TYR A 94 1.04 -16.60 -11.70
N ASN A 95 1.40 -15.74 -10.74
CA ASN A 95 2.55 -14.83 -10.84
C ASN A 95 2.55 -13.97 -12.13
N ILE A 96 1.36 -13.48 -12.50
CA ILE A 96 1.09 -12.65 -13.66
C ILE A 96 0.67 -11.24 -13.19
N PRO A 97 1.50 -10.20 -13.40
CA PRO A 97 1.12 -8.83 -13.13
C PRO A 97 0.00 -8.36 -14.08
N THR A 98 -1.08 -7.79 -13.53
CA THR A 98 -2.22 -7.31 -14.32
C THR A 98 -2.44 -5.80 -14.17
N GLN A 99 -2.85 -5.14 -15.25
CA GLN A 99 -3.27 -3.73 -15.24
C GLN A 99 -4.68 -3.63 -15.81
N VAL A 100 -5.64 -3.27 -14.95
CA VAL A 100 -7.04 -3.07 -15.35
C VAL A 100 -7.20 -1.72 -16.04
N LEU A 101 -7.93 -1.71 -17.15
CA LEU A 101 -8.36 -0.54 -17.90
C LEU A 101 -9.89 -0.54 -18.00
N ASN A 102 -10.49 0.65 -18.07
CA ASN A 102 -11.91 0.83 -18.35
C ASN A 102 -12.09 1.88 -19.45
N ASP A 103 -13.33 2.13 -19.89
CA ASP A 103 -13.60 2.96 -21.06
C ASP A 103 -13.18 4.43 -20.86
N ARG A 104 -13.05 4.85 -19.61
CA ARG A 104 -12.53 6.18 -19.24
C ARG A 104 -11.12 6.40 -19.77
N VAL A 105 -10.31 5.37 -19.94
CA VAL A 105 -8.95 5.49 -20.51
C VAL A 105 -8.99 6.08 -21.92
N PHE A 106 -9.99 5.70 -22.72
CA PHE A 106 -10.14 6.18 -24.09
C PHE A 106 -10.70 7.62 -24.14
N THR A 107 -11.62 7.95 -23.23
CA THR A 107 -12.31 9.25 -23.20
C THR A 107 -11.62 10.33 -22.36
N PHE A 108 -10.61 9.99 -21.54
CA PHE A 108 -9.95 10.94 -20.64
C PHE A 108 -9.25 12.07 -21.40
N SER A 109 -9.57 13.32 -21.05
CA SER A 109 -9.12 14.52 -21.77
C SER A 109 -7.65 14.87 -21.52
N TYR A 110 -7.11 14.60 -20.32
CA TYR A 110 -5.73 14.96 -19.98
C TYR A 110 -4.75 13.85 -20.38
N LYS A 111 -4.43 13.77 -21.68
CA LYS A 111 -3.62 12.69 -22.26
C LYS A 111 -2.22 12.56 -21.63
N ALA A 112 -1.55 13.66 -21.30
CA ALA A 112 -0.25 13.62 -20.61
C ALA A 112 -0.36 12.95 -19.23
N SER A 113 -1.36 13.31 -18.43
CA SER A 113 -1.58 12.68 -17.11
C SER A 113 -1.91 11.20 -17.23
N LEU A 114 -2.71 10.82 -18.24
CA LEU A 114 -3.01 9.41 -18.52
C LEU A 114 -1.73 8.63 -18.88
N ALA A 115 -0.91 9.18 -19.77
CA ALA A 115 0.34 8.56 -20.20
C ALA A 115 1.30 8.37 -19.02
N TRP A 116 1.49 9.38 -18.17
CA TRP A 116 2.31 9.28 -16.95
C TRP A 116 1.83 8.14 -16.03
N ARG A 117 0.52 8.06 -15.76
CA ARG A 117 -0.05 7.05 -14.88
C ARG A 117 0.09 5.63 -15.43
N LEU A 118 -0.31 5.42 -16.69
CA LEU A 118 -0.22 4.10 -17.32
C LEU A 118 1.23 3.64 -17.45
N SER A 119 2.13 4.53 -17.85
CA SER A 119 3.56 4.20 -18.01
C SER A 119 4.20 3.79 -16.70
N THR A 120 3.94 4.56 -15.63
CA THR A 120 4.44 4.24 -14.29
C THR A 120 3.90 2.89 -13.81
N ALA A 121 2.59 2.66 -13.99
CA ALA A 121 1.97 1.42 -13.57
C ALA A 121 2.53 0.19 -14.33
N LEU A 122 2.71 0.30 -15.65
CA LEU A 122 3.33 -0.76 -16.46
C LEU A 122 4.76 -1.02 -16.05
N TYR A 123 5.58 0.03 -15.92
CA TYR A 123 6.99 -0.09 -15.55
C TYR A 123 7.18 -0.78 -14.20
N VAL A 124 6.40 -0.40 -13.19
CA VAL A 124 6.47 -1.03 -11.85
C VAL A 124 6.03 -2.49 -11.88
N LYS A 125 4.96 -2.80 -12.62
CA LYS A 125 4.46 -4.17 -12.77
C LYS A 125 5.45 -5.08 -13.49
N ALA A 126 6.23 -4.51 -14.41
CA ALA A 126 7.36 -5.15 -15.08
C ALA A 126 8.65 -5.20 -14.21
N ALA A 127 8.57 -5.04 -12.88
CA ALA A 127 9.72 -5.01 -11.94
C ALA A 127 10.53 -3.70 -11.88
N GLY A 128 10.13 -2.66 -12.61
CA GLY A 128 10.81 -1.37 -12.59
C GLY A 128 10.68 -0.65 -11.24
N ILE A 129 11.71 0.10 -10.87
CA ILE A 129 11.71 0.98 -9.70
C ILE A 129 11.62 2.43 -10.19
N PRO A 130 10.45 3.09 -10.10
CA PRO A 130 10.24 4.39 -10.74
C PRO A 130 10.89 5.54 -9.94
N TRP A 131 10.92 5.43 -8.62
CA TRP A 131 11.65 6.34 -7.72
C TRP A 131 11.94 5.68 -6.38
N LYS A 132 12.88 6.29 -5.65
CA LYS A 132 13.34 5.88 -4.32
C LYS A 132 13.35 7.08 -3.37
N LEU A 133 13.42 6.84 -2.07
CA LEU A 133 13.68 7.92 -1.13
C LEU A 133 15.17 8.30 -1.17
N ALA A 134 15.44 9.61 -1.17
CA ALA A 134 16.77 10.08 -0.87
C ALA A 134 17.14 9.74 0.59
N PRO A 135 18.41 9.48 0.91
CA PRO A 135 18.85 9.24 2.28
C PRO A 135 18.34 10.32 3.23
N LEU A 136 17.66 9.89 4.30
CA LEU A 136 17.08 10.79 5.29
C LEU A 136 18.11 11.09 6.37
N LYS A 137 18.34 12.37 6.66
CA LYS A 137 19.27 12.79 7.71
C LYS A 137 18.84 12.19 9.06
N GLY A 138 19.77 11.51 9.73
CA GLY A 138 19.55 10.88 11.04
C GLY A 138 18.98 9.46 10.99
N VAL A 139 18.55 8.98 9.81
CA VAL A 139 18.10 7.59 9.64
C VAL A 139 19.31 6.72 9.29
N PRO A 140 19.60 5.66 10.04
CA PRO A 140 20.67 4.72 9.69
C PRO A 140 20.50 4.17 8.27
N ALA A 141 21.61 4.01 7.55
CA ALA A 141 21.62 3.15 6.37
C ALA A 141 21.15 1.74 6.77
N ASP A 142 20.50 1.03 5.85
CA ASP A 142 19.99 -0.33 6.10
C ASP A 142 18.83 -0.37 7.12
N THR A 143 18.05 0.72 7.22
CA THR A 143 16.77 0.73 7.95
C THR A 143 15.69 0.06 7.11
N ALA A 144 14.99 -0.90 7.72
CA ALA A 144 13.86 -1.59 7.13
C ALA A 144 12.56 -1.24 7.86
N TYR A 145 11.45 -1.24 7.13
CA TYR A 145 10.12 -0.94 7.64
C TYR A 145 9.21 -2.13 7.41
N ILE A 146 8.40 -2.45 8.42
CA ILE A 146 7.37 -3.47 8.36
C ILE A 146 6.01 -2.81 8.55
N GLY A 147 5.11 -2.95 7.58
CA GLY A 147 3.70 -2.57 7.75
C GLY A 147 2.85 -3.78 8.14
N LEU A 148 2.07 -3.68 9.21
CA LEU A 148 1.13 -4.70 9.65
C LEU A 148 -0.32 -4.23 9.46
N ALA A 149 -1.11 -5.06 8.79
CA ALA A 149 -2.56 -4.92 8.72
C ALA A 149 -3.25 -6.26 8.95
N TYR A 150 -4.49 -6.18 9.42
CA TYR A 150 -5.29 -7.34 9.77
C TYR A 150 -6.52 -7.40 8.87
N ALA A 151 -6.77 -8.57 8.30
CA ALA A 151 -8.01 -8.90 7.62
C ALA A 151 -8.74 -9.96 8.44
N LEU A 152 -10.01 -9.71 8.74
CA LEU A 152 -10.88 -10.73 9.30
C LEU A 152 -11.51 -11.51 8.14
N ARG A 153 -11.29 -12.81 8.07
CA ARG A 153 -11.99 -13.71 7.14
C ARG A 153 -13.09 -14.49 7.87
N GLY A 154 -14.23 -14.65 7.20
CA GLY A 154 -15.41 -15.37 7.71
C GLY A 154 -16.68 -14.51 7.70
N ASP A 155 -17.82 -15.14 7.99
CA ASP A 155 -19.10 -14.42 8.11
C ASP A 155 -19.09 -13.49 9.35
N GLN A 156 -19.94 -12.45 9.37
CA GLN A 156 -20.05 -11.49 10.46
C GLN A 156 -20.47 -12.12 11.80
N HIS A 157 -20.74 -13.43 11.88
CA HIS A 157 -21.02 -14.15 13.12
C HIS A 157 -19.95 -15.22 13.46
N GLU A 158 -19.08 -15.58 12.51
CA GLU A 158 -18.07 -16.65 12.62
C GLU A 158 -16.73 -16.21 11.99
N ALA A 159 -16.24 -15.02 12.34
CA ALA A 159 -14.94 -14.54 11.87
C ALA A 159 -13.81 -15.29 12.60
N HIS A 160 -13.46 -16.48 12.10
CA HIS A 160 -12.52 -17.38 12.77
C HIS A 160 -11.04 -17.02 12.56
N TYR A 161 -10.70 -16.22 11.53
CA TYR A 161 -9.30 -16.03 11.14
C TYR A 161 -8.91 -14.56 10.97
N VAL A 162 -7.88 -14.15 11.70
CA VAL A 162 -7.15 -12.92 11.46
C VAL A 162 -6.00 -13.23 10.50
N THR A 163 -6.09 -12.78 9.25
CA THR A 163 -4.96 -12.79 8.33
C THR A 163 -4.12 -11.53 8.55
N CYS A 164 -2.89 -11.70 9.02
CA CYS A 164 -1.90 -10.63 9.10
C CYS A 164 -1.20 -10.49 7.75
N CYS A 165 -1.11 -9.24 7.29
CA CYS A 165 -0.31 -8.86 6.15
C CYS A 165 0.91 -8.10 6.62
N SER A 166 2.09 -8.71 6.48
CA SER A 166 3.36 -8.05 6.73
C SER A 166 4.02 -7.68 5.41
N GLN A 167 4.45 -6.44 5.28
CA GLN A 167 5.25 -5.99 4.13
C GLN A 167 6.58 -5.45 4.61
N VAL A 168 7.67 -5.94 4.01
CA VAL A 168 9.02 -5.38 4.23
C VAL A 168 9.31 -4.33 3.16
N PHE A 169 9.85 -3.20 3.60
CA PHE A 169 10.27 -2.10 2.74
C PHE A 169 11.66 -1.63 3.16
N ASP A 170 12.58 -1.47 2.21
CA ASP A 170 13.80 -0.69 2.42
C ASP A 170 13.65 0.70 1.79
N MET A 171 14.51 1.65 2.18
CA MET A 171 14.49 2.99 1.60
C MET A 171 14.73 3.03 0.08
N ASP A 172 15.26 1.92 -0.47
CA ASP A 172 15.48 1.73 -1.91
C ASP A 172 14.21 1.35 -2.68
N GLY A 173 13.08 1.11 -2.02
CA GLY A 173 11.80 0.78 -2.61
C GLY A 173 11.74 -0.60 -3.29
N GLY A 174 12.87 -1.19 -3.66
CA GLY A 174 12.92 -2.58 -4.08
C GLY A 174 12.51 -3.48 -2.91
N GLY A 175 11.97 -4.67 -3.19
CA GLY A 175 11.70 -5.66 -2.13
C GLY A 175 10.46 -5.43 -1.28
N MET A 176 9.47 -4.69 -1.82
CA MET A 176 8.09 -4.77 -1.35
C MET A 176 7.55 -6.20 -1.55
N GLN A 177 7.86 -7.07 -0.60
CA GLN A 177 7.35 -8.43 -0.52
C GLN A 177 6.35 -8.50 0.61
N PHE A 178 5.28 -9.23 0.37
CA PHE A 178 4.23 -9.43 1.34
C PHE A 178 4.15 -10.90 1.76
N VAL A 179 3.88 -11.09 3.06
CA VAL A 179 3.64 -12.38 3.69
C VAL A 179 2.19 -12.41 4.17
N ALA A 180 1.41 -13.34 3.63
CA ALA A 180 0.11 -13.71 4.17
C ALA A 180 0.32 -14.67 5.33
N PHE A 181 -0.12 -14.30 6.52
CA PHE A 181 -0.06 -15.18 7.69
C PHE A 181 -1.45 -15.32 8.30
N GLU A 182 -1.91 -16.56 8.47
CA GLU A 182 -3.14 -16.86 9.18
C GLU A 182 -2.80 -17.15 10.64
N ALA A 183 -3.35 -16.34 11.55
CA ALA A 183 -3.23 -16.56 12.98
C ALA A 183 -3.69 -17.97 13.35
N ARG A 184 -2.90 -18.65 14.18
CA ARG A 184 -3.18 -20.03 14.61
C ARG A 184 -4.12 -20.06 15.80
N ASP A 185 -4.06 -19.02 16.62
CA ASP A 185 -4.85 -18.95 17.84
C ASP A 185 -6.27 -18.47 17.53
N PRO A 186 -7.30 -19.15 18.08
CA PRO A 186 -8.68 -18.70 17.90
C PRO A 186 -8.86 -17.31 18.51
N VAL A 187 -9.63 -16.47 17.83
CA VAL A 187 -9.96 -15.13 18.31
C VAL A 187 -10.78 -15.25 19.60
N ALA A 188 -10.15 -14.99 20.75
CA ALA A 188 -10.77 -15.15 22.06
C ALA A 188 -11.97 -14.20 22.28
N ASP A 189 -11.89 -12.97 21.77
CA ASP A 189 -12.98 -11.99 21.80
C ASP A 189 -13.15 -11.34 20.42
N LEU A 190 -14.23 -11.71 19.72
CA LEU A 190 -14.59 -11.16 18.42
C LEU A 190 -14.88 -9.65 18.47
N ALA A 191 -15.41 -9.13 19.57
CA ALA A 191 -15.72 -7.71 19.73
C ALA A 191 -14.46 -6.88 19.99
N GLU A 192 -13.46 -7.46 20.67
CA GLU A 192 -12.15 -6.86 20.83
C GLU A 192 -11.37 -6.91 19.51
N ALA A 193 -11.31 -8.06 18.83
CA ALA A 193 -10.60 -8.19 17.56
C ALA A 193 -11.18 -7.31 16.43
N ARG A 194 -12.47 -6.98 16.49
CA ARG A 194 -13.08 -5.98 15.59
C ARG A 194 -12.64 -4.54 15.87
N ARG A 195 -12.31 -4.23 17.13
CA ARG A 195 -11.90 -2.88 17.55
C ARG A 195 -10.38 -2.69 17.48
N ASN A 196 -9.64 -3.68 17.94
CA ASN A 196 -8.19 -3.74 17.93
C ASN A 196 -7.75 -5.18 17.64
N PRO A 197 -7.61 -5.60 16.37
CA PRO A 197 -7.03 -6.90 16.06
C PRO A 197 -5.56 -6.93 16.50
N PHE A 198 -5.16 -8.06 17.08
CA PHE A 198 -3.81 -8.29 17.59
C PHE A 198 -3.38 -9.72 17.33
N LEU A 199 -2.07 -9.97 17.34
CA LEU A 199 -1.51 -11.32 17.31
C LEU A 199 -1.15 -11.79 18.71
N SER A 200 -1.13 -13.11 18.90
CA SER A 200 -0.41 -13.69 20.02
C SER A 200 1.10 -13.45 19.86
N ARG A 201 1.85 -13.69 20.93
CA ARG A 201 3.32 -13.61 20.91
C ARG A 201 3.92 -14.51 19.83
N ASP A 202 3.43 -15.75 19.73
CA ASP A 202 3.94 -16.74 18.78
C ASP A 202 3.62 -16.38 17.34
N ASP A 203 2.39 -15.92 17.07
CA ASP A 203 2.00 -15.47 15.73
C ASP A 203 2.78 -14.22 15.31
N MET A 204 2.96 -13.25 16.22
CA MET A 204 3.77 -12.06 15.96
C MET A 204 5.23 -12.43 15.66
N ARG A 205 5.80 -13.35 16.45
CA ARG A 205 7.15 -13.86 16.24
C ARG A 205 7.29 -14.53 14.88
N ALA A 206 6.35 -15.39 14.51
CA ALA A 206 6.37 -16.10 13.23
C ALA A 206 6.27 -15.14 12.03
N VAL A 207 5.39 -14.14 12.11
CA VAL A 207 5.22 -13.11 11.07
C VAL A 207 6.51 -12.31 10.88
N LEU A 208 7.09 -11.79 11.97
CA LEU A 208 8.28 -10.96 11.87
C LEU A 208 9.54 -11.75 11.50
N ALA A 209 9.69 -12.98 11.99
CA ALA A 209 10.80 -13.85 11.60
C ALA A 209 10.77 -14.11 10.08
N ARG A 210 9.59 -14.38 9.52
CA ARG A 210 9.43 -14.56 8.08
C ARG A 210 9.75 -13.28 7.31
N SER A 211 9.33 -12.13 7.81
CA SER A 211 9.67 -10.83 7.21
C SER A 211 11.18 -10.54 7.27
N LEU A 212 11.86 -10.91 8.35
CA LEU A 212 13.32 -10.79 8.46
C LEU A 212 14.04 -11.69 7.47
N GLU A 213 13.60 -12.94 7.31
CA GLU A 213 14.15 -13.87 6.30
C GLU A 213 14.06 -13.30 4.88
N LEU A 214 12.93 -12.64 4.54
CA LEU A 214 12.77 -12.00 3.23
C LEU A 214 13.74 -10.83 3.04
N TYR A 215 13.92 -10.02 4.07
CA TYR A 215 14.92 -8.96 4.04
C TYR A 215 16.32 -9.53 3.80
N GLN A 216 16.71 -10.57 4.55
CA GLN A 216 18.03 -11.19 4.43
C GLN A 216 18.23 -11.82 3.04
N GLY A 217 17.24 -12.55 2.54
CA GLY A 217 17.29 -13.19 1.22
C GLY A 217 17.57 -12.20 0.08
N ARG A 218 17.08 -10.97 0.20
CA ARG A 218 17.34 -9.90 -0.77
C ARG A 218 18.65 -9.15 -0.52
N ASN A 219 19.07 -9.01 0.73
CA ASN A 219 20.26 -8.23 1.11
C ASN A 219 21.51 -9.09 1.34
N GLY A 220 21.61 -10.24 0.64
CA GLY A 220 22.79 -11.10 0.70
C GLY A 220 23.05 -11.73 2.07
N GLY A 221 21.99 -11.98 2.84
CA GLY A 221 22.05 -12.52 4.21
C GLY A 221 22.19 -11.48 5.31
N ASN A 222 22.42 -10.20 4.97
CA ASN A 222 22.62 -9.15 5.95
C ASN A 222 21.35 -8.83 6.73
N LEU A 223 21.51 -8.57 8.03
CA LEU A 223 20.45 -8.07 8.89
C LEU A 223 20.32 -6.55 8.74
N PRO A 224 19.10 -5.99 8.87
CA PRO A 224 18.93 -4.55 8.93
C PRO A 224 19.56 -4.02 10.22
N LYS A 225 20.05 -2.78 10.19
CA LYS A 225 20.57 -2.13 11.41
C LYS A 225 19.45 -1.67 12.32
N ARG A 226 18.33 -1.26 11.72
CA ARG A 226 17.12 -0.83 12.40
C ARG A 226 15.88 -1.38 11.71
N MET A 227 14.93 -1.90 12.49
CA MET A 227 13.64 -2.38 12.03
C MET A 227 12.52 -1.55 12.67
N VAL A 228 11.68 -0.92 11.84
CA VAL A 228 10.54 -0.11 12.29
C VAL A 228 9.24 -0.80 11.90
N ILE A 229 8.40 -1.11 12.88
CA ILE A 229 7.13 -1.82 12.69
C ILE A 229 5.99 -0.82 12.83
N HIS A 230 5.22 -0.65 11.76
CA HIS A 230 4.04 0.21 11.68
C HIS A 230 2.75 -0.60 11.78
N LYS A 231 1.86 -0.20 12.69
CA LYS A 231 0.51 -0.75 12.88
C LYS A 231 -0.50 0.39 12.97
N THR A 232 -1.75 0.18 12.59
CA THR A 232 -2.79 1.23 12.71
C THR A 232 -3.47 1.29 14.07
N THR A 233 -3.25 0.29 14.91
CA THR A 233 -3.80 0.18 16.26
C THR A 233 -2.67 -0.01 17.27
N ALA A 234 -3.00 0.10 18.55
CA ALA A 234 -2.03 -0.05 19.62
C ALA A 234 -1.41 -1.46 19.64
N PHE A 235 -0.13 -1.52 19.99
CA PHE A 235 0.56 -2.78 20.24
C PHE A 235 0.19 -3.31 21.63
N LYS A 236 -0.08 -4.60 21.73
CA LYS A 236 -0.16 -5.30 23.02
C LYS A 236 1.22 -5.77 23.45
N GLU A 237 1.42 -5.93 24.76
CA GLU A 237 2.70 -6.40 25.33
C GLU A 237 3.17 -7.72 24.68
N ALA A 238 2.27 -8.68 24.50
CA ALA A 238 2.58 -9.96 23.84
C ALA A 238 3.10 -9.78 22.39
N GLU A 239 2.58 -8.79 21.64
CA GLU A 239 3.07 -8.49 20.29
C GLU A 239 4.47 -7.88 20.36
N ILE A 240 4.73 -7.02 21.35
CA ILE A 240 6.05 -6.41 21.56
C ILE A 240 7.07 -7.50 21.92
N GLU A 241 6.76 -8.38 22.87
CA GLU A 241 7.60 -9.53 23.23
C GLU A 241 7.91 -10.42 22.01
N GLY A 242 6.88 -10.77 21.23
CA GLY A 242 7.04 -11.57 20.01
C GLY A 242 7.91 -10.88 18.96
N ALA A 243 7.84 -9.55 18.88
CA ALA A 243 8.66 -8.76 17.99
C ALA A 243 10.14 -8.79 18.39
N PHE A 244 10.44 -8.58 19.67
CA PHE A 244 11.82 -8.66 20.19
C PHE A 244 12.40 -10.08 20.07
N ASP A 245 11.59 -11.12 20.28
CA ASP A 245 12.02 -12.51 20.10
C ASP A 245 12.40 -12.83 18.64
N ALA A 246 11.60 -12.35 17.68
CA ALA A 246 11.86 -12.58 16.25
C ALA A 246 13.07 -11.80 15.74
N LEU A 247 13.27 -10.60 16.27
CA LEU A 247 14.25 -9.64 15.78
C LEU A 247 15.47 -9.51 16.70
N ALA A 248 15.74 -10.50 17.55
CA ALA A 248 16.83 -10.45 18.54
C ALA A 248 18.22 -10.17 17.95
N GLY A 249 18.43 -10.46 16.66
CA GLY A 249 19.67 -10.13 15.94
C GLY A 249 19.75 -8.72 15.36
N VAL A 250 18.66 -7.95 15.41
CA VAL A 250 18.58 -6.56 14.90
C VAL A 250 18.92 -5.60 16.04
N ALA A 251 19.82 -4.65 15.78
CA ALA A 251 20.33 -3.75 16.82
C ALA A 251 19.26 -2.79 17.37
N GLU A 252 18.37 -2.29 16.51
CA GLU A 252 17.35 -1.32 16.88
C GLU A 252 15.97 -1.75 16.37
N ILE A 253 14.99 -1.85 17.28
CA ILE A 253 13.60 -2.22 16.97
C ILE A 253 12.68 -1.12 17.48
N GLU A 254 11.78 -0.64 16.63
CA GLU A 254 10.74 0.31 17.01
C GLU A 254 9.35 -0.22 16.66
N CYS A 255 8.42 -0.15 17.61
CA CYS A 255 7.00 -0.45 17.39
C CYS A 255 6.21 0.86 17.44
N VAL A 256 5.69 1.29 16.30
CA VAL A 256 5.04 2.60 16.13
C VAL A 256 3.62 2.41 15.61
N GLU A 257 2.65 2.89 16.39
CA GLU A 257 1.28 3.04 15.95
C GLU A 257 1.16 4.30 15.08
N VAL A 258 0.58 4.14 13.90
CA VAL A 258 0.33 5.20 12.93
C VAL A 258 -1.17 5.29 12.67
N SER A 259 -1.82 6.28 13.29
CA SER A 259 -3.27 6.45 13.22
C SER A 259 -3.67 7.71 12.46
N SER A 260 -4.59 7.57 11.51
CA SER A 260 -5.24 8.69 10.82
C SER A 260 -6.52 9.18 11.54
N ALA A 261 -6.88 8.57 12.67
CA ALA A 261 -8.13 8.84 13.40
C ALA A 261 -8.05 10.06 14.34
N SER A 262 -7.11 10.97 14.11
CA SER A 262 -6.96 12.18 14.91
C SER A 262 -8.24 13.03 14.92
N CYS A 263 -8.67 13.45 16.12
CA CYS A 263 -9.73 14.43 16.30
C CYS A 263 -9.23 15.88 16.16
N TRP A 264 -7.93 16.08 15.95
CA TRP A 264 -7.33 17.40 15.89
C TRP A 264 -7.45 18.03 14.49
N ARG A 265 -7.50 19.36 14.49
CA ARG A 265 -7.26 20.23 13.33
C ARG A 265 -6.33 21.36 13.77
N GLY A 266 -5.43 21.74 12.88
CA GLY A 266 -4.53 22.86 13.09
C GLY A 266 -4.91 24.03 12.20
N VAL A 267 -4.75 25.23 12.73
CA VAL A 267 -4.83 26.48 11.97
C VAL A 267 -3.46 27.14 12.07
N TRP A 268 -2.86 27.45 10.94
CA TRP A 268 -1.57 28.15 10.92
C TRP A 268 -1.81 29.64 11.13
N LEU A 269 -1.12 30.23 12.11
CA LEU A 269 -1.22 31.67 12.38
C LEU A 269 -0.06 32.40 11.73
N ILE A 270 -0.38 33.47 11.00
CA ILE A 270 0.58 34.38 10.37
C ILE A 270 0.47 35.77 10.97
N ARG A 271 1.52 36.59 10.81
CA ARG A 271 1.48 37.99 11.24
C ARG A 271 0.37 38.73 10.48
N SER A 272 -0.47 39.46 11.20
CA SER A 272 -1.65 40.13 10.62
C SER A 272 -1.32 41.49 10.00
N GLY A 273 -0.27 42.17 10.49
CA GLY A 273 0.02 43.58 10.21
C GLY A 273 -0.92 44.59 10.89
N ALA A 274 -1.76 44.14 11.83
CA ALA A 274 -2.78 44.95 12.52
C ALA A 274 -2.62 44.91 14.06
N GLU A 275 -3.49 45.61 14.80
CA GLU A 275 -3.49 45.63 16.29
C GLU A 275 -3.51 44.23 16.92
N LYS A 276 -4.29 43.29 16.35
CA LYS A 276 -4.21 41.88 16.74
C LYS A 276 -2.96 41.26 16.12
N PRO A 277 -1.98 40.71 16.86
CA PRO A 277 -0.66 40.38 16.32
C PRO A 277 -0.64 39.24 15.28
N SER A 278 -1.69 38.40 15.24
CA SER A 278 -1.78 37.27 14.31
C SER A 278 -3.16 37.10 13.70
N LYS A 279 -3.21 36.46 12.53
CA LYS A 279 -4.43 36.05 11.82
C LYS A 279 -4.28 34.63 11.28
N PRO A 280 -5.37 33.88 11.07
CA PRO A 280 -5.34 32.61 10.38
C PRO A 280 -4.78 32.73 8.96
N SER A 281 -3.94 31.79 8.56
CA SER A 281 -3.54 31.58 7.18
C SER A 281 -4.73 31.12 6.34
N ALA A 282 -4.73 31.48 5.05
CA ALA A 282 -5.68 30.96 4.08
C ALA A 282 -5.39 29.49 3.68
N PHE A 283 -4.21 28.99 4.05
CA PHE A 283 -3.75 27.63 3.75
C PHE A 283 -3.59 26.81 5.04
N PRO A 284 -3.72 25.47 4.95
CA PRO A 284 -3.57 24.61 6.11
C PRO A 284 -2.15 24.66 6.68
N VAL A 285 -1.98 24.04 7.85
CA VAL A 285 -0.67 23.86 8.50
C VAL A 285 0.35 23.33 7.47
N PRO A 286 1.60 23.87 7.46
CA PRO A 286 2.65 23.41 6.57
C PRO A 286 2.86 21.89 6.66
N ARG A 287 2.98 21.24 5.51
CA ARG A 287 3.31 19.81 5.43
C ARG A 287 4.66 19.57 6.10
N GLY A 288 4.73 18.56 6.95
CA GLY A 288 5.92 18.24 7.75
C GLY A 288 5.90 18.85 9.15
N THR A 289 4.91 19.68 9.48
CA THR A 289 4.79 20.21 10.85
C THR A 289 4.53 19.07 11.84
N MET A 290 5.30 19.03 12.93
CA MET A 290 5.17 18.07 14.02
C MET A 290 4.86 18.80 15.33
N VAL A 291 3.98 18.22 16.14
CA VAL A 291 3.70 18.67 17.51
C VAL A 291 3.81 17.47 18.44
N VAL A 292 4.80 17.49 19.33
CA VAL A 292 4.95 16.47 20.39
C VAL A 292 3.77 16.60 21.37
N ARG A 293 3.12 15.49 21.67
CA ARG A 293 2.01 15.42 22.65
C ARG A 293 2.49 14.91 24.00
N THR A 294 3.30 13.86 23.99
CA THR A 294 3.88 13.20 25.18
C THR A 294 5.30 12.75 24.84
N GLY A 295 6.04 12.20 25.81
CA GLY A 295 7.39 11.66 25.57
C GLY A 295 7.47 10.52 24.53
N ASN A 296 6.33 9.92 24.17
CA ASN A 296 6.24 8.83 23.20
C ASN A 296 5.20 9.06 22.09
N SER A 297 4.57 10.24 21.99
CA SER A 297 3.57 10.49 20.96
C SER A 297 3.64 11.87 20.34
N ALA A 298 3.29 11.97 19.06
CA ALA A 298 3.31 13.20 18.29
C ALA A 298 2.17 13.27 17.27
N LEU A 299 1.79 14.49 16.90
CA LEU A 299 0.94 14.79 15.75
C LEU A 299 1.83 15.22 14.59
N VAL A 300 1.60 14.67 13.40
CA VAL A 300 2.38 14.99 12.20
C VAL A 300 1.47 15.36 11.04
N TRP A 301 1.58 16.57 10.52
CA TRP A 301 0.85 17.02 9.33
C TRP A 301 1.53 16.49 8.06
N VAL A 302 1.20 15.25 7.69
CA VAL A 302 1.63 14.71 6.40
C VAL A 302 0.85 15.36 5.25
N ALA A 303 -0.42 15.70 5.45
CA ALA A 303 -1.18 16.50 4.53
C ALA A 303 -1.19 17.97 5.00
N GLY A 304 -0.83 18.89 4.13
CA GLY A 304 -0.63 20.30 4.49
C GLY A 304 -0.17 21.14 3.32
N ASN A 305 0.09 22.42 3.59
CA ASN A 305 0.61 23.36 2.61
C ASN A 305 2.03 23.00 2.19
N ALA A 306 2.28 22.98 0.88
CA ALA A 306 3.55 22.63 0.24
C ALA A 306 3.82 23.63 -0.90
N PRO A 307 4.21 24.87 -0.58
CA PRO A 307 4.35 25.94 -1.58
C PRO A 307 5.39 25.63 -2.66
N GLU A 308 6.45 24.88 -2.32
CA GLU A 308 7.56 24.55 -3.22
C GLU A 308 7.15 23.68 -4.41
N VAL A 309 5.99 23.01 -4.35
CA VAL A 309 5.54 22.10 -5.42
C VAL A 309 4.72 22.80 -6.50
N SER A 310 4.39 24.07 -6.31
CA SER A 310 3.51 24.83 -7.19
C SER A 310 4.18 26.13 -7.64
N ILE A 311 4.18 26.34 -8.95
CA ILE A 311 4.65 27.59 -9.58
C ILE A 311 3.79 28.81 -9.21
N LYS A 312 2.62 28.60 -8.58
CA LYS A 312 1.67 29.64 -8.17
C LYS A 312 1.75 29.96 -6.67
N GLY A 313 2.75 29.43 -5.96
CA GLY A 313 2.87 29.56 -4.51
C GLY A 313 2.13 28.45 -3.77
N ASP A 314 1.47 28.80 -2.66
CA ASP A 314 0.82 27.86 -1.75
C ASP A 314 -0.07 26.82 -2.46
N TYR A 315 0.09 25.56 -2.05
CA TYR A 315 -0.60 24.42 -2.64
C TYR A 315 -0.76 23.31 -1.60
N TYR A 316 -1.93 22.68 -1.57
CA TYR A 316 -2.11 21.44 -0.85
C TYR A 316 -3.00 20.49 -1.65
N GLN A 317 -2.67 19.21 -1.60
CA GLN A 317 -3.37 18.20 -2.38
C GLN A 317 -4.83 18.04 -1.93
N GLY A 318 -5.72 17.93 -2.90
CA GLY A 318 -7.14 17.62 -2.69
C GLY A 318 -8.03 18.83 -2.45
N SER A 319 -7.52 19.96 -1.91
CA SER A 319 -8.22 21.26 -1.74
C SER A 319 -9.66 21.21 -1.19
N LYS A 320 -10.06 20.14 -0.48
CA LYS A 320 -11.45 19.89 -0.08
C LYS A 320 -11.74 20.19 1.39
N SER A 321 -10.75 20.05 2.27
CA SER A 321 -10.93 20.25 3.71
C SER A 321 -9.61 20.54 4.42
N ILE A 322 -9.68 21.10 5.62
CA ILE A 322 -8.51 21.26 6.50
C ILE A 322 -7.99 19.85 6.85
N PRO A 323 -6.73 19.51 6.53
CA PRO A 323 -6.18 18.19 6.81
C PRO A 323 -6.08 17.87 8.31
N ARG A 324 -6.24 16.58 8.64
CA ARG A 324 -5.94 16.06 9.99
C ARG A 324 -4.46 15.67 10.06
N PRO A 325 -3.79 15.85 11.21
CA PRO A 325 -2.49 15.22 11.41
C PRO A 325 -2.64 13.70 11.57
N LEU A 326 -1.59 12.96 11.24
CA LEU A 326 -1.40 11.61 11.75
C LEU A 326 -1.03 11.67 13.22
N GLN A 327 -1.51 10.72 13.99
CA GLN A 327 -1.06 10.46 15.35
C GLN A 327 -0.05 9.32 15.32
N LEU A 328 1.16 9.60 15.80
CA LEU A 328 2.23 8.63 15.98
C LEU A 328 2.35 8.33 17.47
N ILE A 329 2.35 7.05 17.84
CA ILE A 329 2.62 6.60 19.22
C ILE A 329 3.67 5.51 19.16
N ARG A 330 4.80 5.73 19.84
CA ARG A 330 5.83 4.72 20.00
C ARG A 330 5.52 3.87 21.24
N HIS A 331 5.30 2.58 21.01
CA HIS A 331 5.03 1.58 22.04
C HIS A 331 6.31 0.89 22.50
N ALA A 332 7.29 0.73 21.61
CA ALA A 332 8.62 0.20 21.95
C ALA A 332 9.73 0.86 21.11
N GLY A 333 10.94 0.85 21.64
CA GLY A 333 12.14 1.45 21.05
C GLY A 333 12.53 2.80 21.66
N SER A 334 13.60 3.40 21.14
CA SER A 334 14.23 4.60 21.72
C SER A 334 14.55 5.66 20.67
N GLY A 335 14.95 6.86 21.11
CA GLY A 335 15.41 7.94 20.22
C GLY A 335 14.41 9.10 20.05
N PRO A 336 14.77 10.09 19.22
CA PRO A 336 13.93 11.28 18.98
C PRO A 336 12.70 10.94 18.13
N LEU A 337 11.51 11.42 18.54
CA LEU A 337 10.26 11.22 17.79
C LEU A 337 10.27 11.98 16.46
N GLU A 338 11.12 12.99 16.33
CA GLU A 338 11.37 13.75 15.12
C GLU A 338 11.85 12.84 13.98
N LEU A 339 12.64 11.81 14.30
CA LEU A 339 13.11 10.83 13.33
C LEU A 339 11.93 10.02 12.79
N THR A 340 11.14 9.42 13.68
CA THR A 340 9.93 8.66 13.33
C THR A 340 8.95 9.50 12.52
N ALA A 341 8.77 10.78 12.89
CA ALA A 341 7.91 11.71 12.15
C ALA A 341 8.44 12.00 10.74
N HIS A 342 9.76 12.21 10.61
CA HIS A 342 10.40 12.46 9.33
C HIS A 342 10.32 11.23 8.40
N GLU A 343 10.50 10.03 8.95
CA GLU A 343 10.34 8.76 8.23
C GLU A 343 8.90 8.55 7.77
N ALA A 344 7.92 8.72 8.66
CA ALA A 344 6.50 8.63 8.31
C ALA A 344 6.14 9.64 7.21
N LEU A 345 6.65 10.87 7.28
CA LEU A 345 6.49 11.90 6.26
C LEU A 345 7.07 11.47 4.91
N ALA A 346 8.28 10.91 4.90
CA ALA A 346 8.96 10.49 3.68
C ALA A 346 8.24 9.30 3.03
N LEU A 347 7.86 8.30 3.83
CA LEU A 347 7.15 7.11 3.38
C LEU A 347 5.77 7.41 2.77
N THR A 348 5.15 8.56 3.06
CA THR A 348 3.93 8.98 2.35
C THR A 348 4.17 9.32 0.87
N LYS A 349 5.41 9.50 0.42
CA LYS A 349 5.77 9.76 -0.98
C LYS A 349 6.09 8.49 -1.77
N MET A 350 6.02 7.33 -1.12
CA MET A 350 6.46 6.05 -1.69
C MET A 350 5.30 5.18 -2.19
N ASP A 351 4.25 5.79 -2.74
CA ASP A 351 3.20 5.02 -3.43
C ASP A 351 3.40 5.00 -4.94
N TRP A 352 3.92 3.88 -5.46
CA TRP A 352 4.10 3.63 -6.91
C TRP A 352 2.80 3.41 -7.70
N ASN A 353 1.65 3.35 -7.03
CA ASN A 353 0.36 3.11 -7.66
C ASN A 353 -0.33 4.40 -8.13
N ASN A 354 0.18 5.57 -7.77
CA ASN A 354 -0.47 6.84 -8.11
C ASN A 354 0.55 7.97 -8.39
N ASP A 355 0.08 9.03 -9.02
CA ASP A 355 0.87 10.23 -9.38
C ASP A 355 0.63 11.41 -8.42
N ALA A 356 0.05 11.14 -7.25
CA ALA A 356 -0.21 12.15 -6.24
C ALA A 356 1.10 12.55 -5.54
N LEU A 357 1.13 13.77 -5.00
CA LEU A 357 2.30 14.31 -4.32
C LEU A 357 2.65 13.54 -3.04
N TYR A 358 1.63 13.03 -2.36
CA TYR A 358 1.76 12.17 -1.19
C TYR A 358 0.45 11.44 -0.91
N ASP A 359 0.58 10.37 -0.15
CA ASP A 359 -0.53 9.63 0.43
C ASP A 359 -0.90 10.13 1.84
N PRO A 360 -2.17 9.98 2.26
CA PRO A 360 -2.62 10.31 3.61
C PRO A 360 -1.92 9.55 4.74
N VAL A 361 -1.27 8.41 4.46
CA VAL A 361 -0.57 7.55 5.42
C VAL A 361 0.73 7.04 4.79
N PRO A 362 1.73 6.62 5.59
CA PRO A 362 2.95 5.98 5.09
C PRO A 362 2.66 4.75 4.21
N VAL A 363 3.48 4.51 3.19
CA VAL A 363 3.32 3.37 2.27
C VAL A 363 3.15 2.03 3.01
N SER A 364 3.95 1.79 4.05
CA SER A 364 3.82 0.61 4.94
C SER A 364 2.40 0.35 5.47
N ILE A 365 1.65 1.42 5.82
CA ILE A 365 0.24 1.30 6.23
C ILE A 365 -0.68 1.18 5.01
N ARG A 366 -0.48 2.01 3.98
CA ARG A 366 -1.34 2.00 2.78
C ARG A 366 -1.37 0.63 2.13
N TYR A 367 -0.20 0.03 1.93
CA TYR A 367 -0.03 -1.21 1.19
C TYR A 367 -0.50 -2.41 2.01
N SER A 368 -0.16 -2.48 3.29
CA SER A 368 -0.68 -3.52 4.18
C SER A 368 -2.22 -3.52 4.23
N GLN A 369 -2.86 -2.34 4.31
CA GLN A 369 -4.33 -2.23 4.26
C GLN A 369 -4.93 -2.68 2.91
N LYS A 370 -4.31 -2.30 1.79
CA LYS A 370 -4.78 -2.70 0.46
C LYS A 370 -4.73 -4.22 0.30
N LEU A 371 -3.64 -4.84 0.75
CA LEU A 371 -3.48 -6.30 0.74
C LEU A 371 -4.51 -6.99 1.63
N ALA A 372 -4.67 -6.51 2.87
CA ALA A 372 -5.67 -7.04 3.80
C ALA A 372 -7.07 -7.04 3.17
N ARG A 373 -7.44 -5.96 2.47
CA ARG A 373 -8.72 -5.88 1.74
C ARG A 373 -8.82 -6.88 0.60
N THR A 374 -7.80 -6.99 -0.26
CA THR A 374 -7.81 -7.94 -1.38
C THR A 374 -7.95 -9.37 -0.88
N ILE A 375 -7.26 -9.72 0.21
CA ILE A 375 -7.32 -11.05 0.82
C ILE A 375 -8.68 -11.33 1.45
N ALA A 376 -9.29 -10.33 2.11
CA ALA A 376 -10.63 -10.48 2.69
C ALA A 376 -11.70 -10.78 1.61
N ASN A 377 -11.47 -10.35 0.37
CA ASN A 377 -12.43 -10.50 -0.73
C ASN A 377 -12.22 -11.78 -1.55
N VAL A 378 -11.25 -12.63 -1.22
CA VAL A 378 -10.86 -13.77 -2.05
C VAL A 378 -10.97 -15.07 -1.24
N PRO A 379 -11.60 -16.12 -1.79
CA PRO A 379 -11.86 -17.36 -1.06
C PRO A 379 -10.59 -18.07 -0.62
N ASP A 380 -9.56 -18.11 -1.47
CA ASP A 380 -8.28 -18.72 -1.16
C ASP A 380 -7.13 -17.94 -1.82
N LEU A 381 -6.06 -17.77 -1.07
CA LEU A 381 -4.77 -17.28 -1.57
C LEU A 381 -3.70 -18.15 -0.90
N PRO A 382 -2.89 -18.90 -1.69
CA PRO A 382 -1.88 -19.77 -1.13
C PRO A 382 -0.95 -19.04 -0.15
N ARG A 383 -0.51 -19.74 0.90
CA ARG A 383 0.48 -19.22 1.84
C ARG A 383 1.84 -19.13 1.16
N ASN A 384 2.06 -18.02 0.45
CA ASN A 384 3.29 -17.76 -0.26
C ASN A 384 3.74 -16.31 -0.07
N VAL A 385 4.97 -16.04 -0.48
CA VAL A 385 5.54 -14.71 -0.56
C VAL A 385 5.19 -14.14 -1.92
N TYR A 386 4.55 -12.99 -1.93
CA TYR A 386 4.17 -12.35 -3.18
C TYR A 386 4.85 -10.98 -3.34
N PRO A 387 5.38 -10.68 -4.53
CA PRO A 387 5.74 -9.31 -4.90
C PRO A 387 4.52 -8.39 -4.85
N TYR A 388 4.61 -7.25 -4.17
CA TYR A 388 3.50 -6.30 -4.03
C TYR A 388 2.95 -5.80 -5.37
N ARG A 389 3.79 -5.73 -6.41
CA ARG A 389 3.41 -5.36 -7.79
C ARG A 389 2.24 -6.19 -8.36
N LEU A 390 2.01 -7.40 -7.86
CA LEU A 390 0.89 -8.26 -8.26
C LEU A 390 -0.45 -7.74 -7.74
N PHE A 391 -0.46 -6.92 -6.69
CA PHE A 391 -1.64 -6.35 -6.04
C PHE A 391 -1.82 -4.84 -6.31
N MET A 392 -0.92 -4.24 -7.10
CA MET A 392 -0.97 -2.83 -7.48
C MET A 392 -2.12 -2.48 -8.42
#